data_AF-A0A4U0YMG7-F1
#
_entry.id   AF-A0A4U0YMG7-F1
#
_cell.length_a   1.000
_cell.length_b   1.000
_cell.length_c   1.000
_cell.angle_alpha   90.00
_cell.angle_beta   90.00
_cell.angle_gamma   90.00
#
_symmetry.space_group_name_H-M   'P 1'
#
loop_
_entity.id
_entity.type
_entity.pdbx_description
1 polymer ?
#
loop_
_entity_poly.entity_id
_entity_poly.type
_entity_poly.pdbx_seq_one_letter_code
_entity_poly.pdbx_strand_id
1 'polypeptide(L)'
;MQTTVFDKYLTRGEEKRLMGAIGRVDCPFARRDYHLFRLMLATGIRVGAACGLTVNDARQALATGRLTLRPEIQKRRLEHSVPLNRRAHEALRGLLSVRHAARQPNDPDAPLLFGRKGPGLSVRSVEARIKQWAREAEIDCAKDITPHWLRHTLAKRVMEQSTSANPLGIVGSVLGHRSANSTAIYVQPDKEQIAGELAALH
;
A
#
# COMPACT_ATOMS: atom_id res chain seq x y z
N MET A 1 4.08 -3.34 29.60
CA MET A 1 3.71 -4.46 28.70
C MET A 1 3.17 -3.84 27.41
N GLN A 2 3.90 -3.94 26.29
CA GLN A 2 3.44 -3.41 25.00
C GLN A 2 2.34 -4.32 24.47
N THR A 3 1.11 -3.83 24.41
CA THR A 3 0.01 -4.50 23.72
C THR A 3 0.36 -4.61 22.23
N THR A 4 0.66 -5.80 21.72
CA THR A 4 0.87 -6.00 20.28
C THR A 4 -0.47 -5.83 19.56
N VAL A 5 -0.72 -4.64 19.01
CA VAL A 5 -1.97 -4.32 18.29
C VAL A 5 -2.05 -5.06 16.94
N PHE A 6 -0.91 -5.52 16.40
CA PHE A 6 -0.83 -6.22 15.11
C PHE A 6 0.07 -7.46 15.20
N ASP A 7 -0.53 -8.65 15.18
CA ASP A 7 0.22 -9.93 15.25
C ASP A 7 0.62 -10.46 13.87
N LYS A 8 0.13 -9.85 12.78
CA LYS A 8 0.35 -10.27 11.39
C LYS A 8 0.95 -9.14 10.56
N TYR A 9 2.28 -9.10 10.49
CA TYR A 9 3.08 -8.08 9.80
C TYR A 9 4.41 -8.68 9.33
N LEU A 10 5.15 -7.95 8.49
CA LEU A 10 6.50 -8.31 8.07
C LEU A 10 7.54 -7.60 8.94
N THR A 11 8.50 -8.34 9.46
CA THR A 11 9.71 -7.77 10.04
C THR A 11 10.52 -7.02 8.97
N ARG A 12 11.46 -6.15 9.38
CA ARG A 12 12.35 -5.44 8.44
C ARG A 12 13.17 -6.42 7.58
N GLY A 13 13.59 -7.54 8.15
CA GLY A 13 14.31 -8.60 7.44
C GLY A 13 13.45 -9.27 6.38
N GLU A 14 12.22 -9.66 6.73
CA GLU A 14 11.28 -10.28 5.79
C GLU A 14 10.85 -9.32 4.68
N GLU A 15 10.59 -8.05 4.97
CA GLU A 15 10.32 -7.05 3.92
C GLU A 15 11.51 -6.95 2.95
N LYS A 16 12.74 -6.85 3.47
CA LYS A 16 13.94 -6.77 2.62
C LYS A 16 14.08 -8.01 1.73
N ARG A 17 13.85 -9.21 2.29
CA ARG A 17 13.86 -10.46 1.52
C ARG A 17 12.76 -10.50 0.48
N LEU A 18 11.52 -10.13 0.83
CA LEU A 18 10.38 -10.07 -0.08
C LEU A 18 10.66 -9.15 -1.26
N MET A 19 11.04 -7.89 -0.97
CA MET A 19 11.33 -6.90 -2.00
C MET A 19 12.55 -7.30 -2.85
N GLY A 20 13.56 -7.92 -2.23
CA GLY A 20 14.75 -8.43 -2.89
C GLY A 20 14.46 -9.59 -3.85
N ALA A 21 13.62 -10.55 -3.44
CA ALA A 21 13.20 -11.67 -4.28
C ALA A 21 12.49 -11.17 -5.56
N ILE A 22 11.57 -10.21 -5.40
CA ILE A 22 10.85 -9.61 -6.53
C ILE A 22 11.82 -8.86 -7.47
N GLY A 23 12.74 -8.08 -6.89
CA GLY A 23 13.67 -7.24 -7.65
C GLY A 23 14.70 -8.02 -8.48
N ARG A 24 14.94 -9.30 -8.18
CA ARG A 24 15.85 -10.18 -8.94
C ARG A 24 15.25 -10.69 -10.25
N VAL A 25 13.92 -10.62 -10.39
CA VAL A 25 13.22 -11.16 -11.56
C VAL A 25 12.96 -10.06 -12.56
N ASP A 26 13.62 -10.12 -13.71
CA ASP A 26 13.43 -9.14 -14.77
C ASP A 26 12.24 -9.50 -15.68
N CYS A 27 11.03 -9.20 -15.22
CA CYS A 27 9.87 -9.19 -16.10
C CYS A 27 8.86 -8.10 -15.70
N PRO A 28 7.99 -7.65 -16.62
CA PRO A 28 7.01 -6.59 -16.32
C PRO A 28 6.09 -6.92 -15.14
N PHE A 29 5.71 -8.20 -14.96
CA PHE A 29 4.84 -8.60 -13.86
C PHE A 29 5.55 -8.55 -12.50
N ALA A 30 6.84 -8.88 -12.43
CA ALA A 30 7.64 -8.75 -11.22
C ALA A 30 7.87 -7.28 -10.87
N ARG A 31 8.26 -6.46 -11.84
CA ARG A 31 8.42 -5.01 -11.65
C ARG A 31 7.10 -4.34 -11.22
N ARG A 32 5.96 -4.74 -11.80
CA ARG A 32 4.63 -4.28 -11.37
C ARG A 32 4.39 -4.62 -9.89
N ASP A 33 4.62 -5.86 -9.49
CA ASP A 33 4.39 -6.29 -8.10
C ASP A 33 5.33 -5.60 -7.11
N TYR A 34 6.58 -5.39 -7.50
CA TYR A 34 7.56 -4.64 -6.72
C TYR A 34 7.01 -3.25 -6.39
N HIS A 35 6.56 -2.50 -7.40
CA HIS A 35 6.03 -1.17 -7.18
C HIS A 35 4.65 -1.19 -6.49
N LEU A 36 3.80 -2.18 -6.76
CA LEU A 36 2.53 -2.35 -6.06
C LEU A 36 2.73 -2.54 -4.55
N PHE A 37 3.60 -3.47 -4.15
CA PHE A 37 3.82 -3.75 -2.73
C PHE A 37 4.54 -2.59 -2.04
N ARG A 38 5.45 -1.89 -2.72
CA ARG A 38 6.02 -0.62 -2.22
C ARG A 38 4.96 0.44 -1.99
N LEU A 39 4.02 0.61 -2.93
CA LEU A 39 2.92 1.55 -2.78
C LEU A 39 2.07 1.20 -1.56
N MET A 40 1.69 -0.07 -1.41
CA MET A 40 0.90 -0.53 -0.27
C MET A 40 1.64 -0.38 1.06
N LEU A 41 2.96 -0.66 1.10
CA LEU A 41 3.79 -0.45 2.29
C LEU A 41 3.98 1.03 2.64
N ALA A 42 3.99 1.92 1.65
CA ALA A 42 4.20 3.34 1.88
C ALA A 42 2.91 4.11 2.23
N THR A 43 1.76 3.64 1.73
CA THR A 43 0.48 4.36 1.86
C THR A 43 -0.54 3.62 2.73
N GLY A 44 -0.31 2.32 2.97
CA GLY A 44 -1.22 1.49 3.74
C GLY A 44 -2.53 1.16 3.03
N ILE A 45 -2.74 1.55 1.76
CA ILE A 45 -4.02 1.35 1.08
C ILE A 45 -4.46 -0.12 1.05
N ARG A 46 -5.78 -0.35 1.07
CA ARG A 46 -6.35 -1.70 0.98
C ARG A 46 -6.13 -2.26 -0.43
N VAL A 47 -5.95 -3.58 -0.53
CA VAL A 47 -5.75 -4.25 -1.83
C VAL A 47 -6.87 -3.99 -2.84
N GLY A 48 -8.13 -3.94 -2.39
CA GLY A 48 -9.26 -3.62 -3.25
C GLY A 48 -9.15 -2.22 -3.87
N ALA A 49 -8.75 -1.23 -3.07
CA ALA A 49 -8.52 0.12 -3.56
C ALA A 49 -7.33 0.17 -4.52
N ALA A 50 -6.23 -0.51 -4.19
CA ALA A 50 -5.06 -0.60 -5.07
C ALA A 50 -5.40 -1.22 -6.44
N CYS A 51 -6.25 -2.26 -6.46
CA CYS A 51 -6.72 -2.89 -7.70
C CYS A 51 -7.68 -1.99 -8.51
N GLY A 52 -8.35 -1.04 -7.86
CA GLY A 52 -9.28 -0.10 -8.50
C GLY A 52 -8.64 1.18 -9.01
N LEU A 53 -7.37 1.45 -8.71
CA LEU A 53 -6.68 2.66 -9.19
C LEU A 53 -6.58 2.68 -10.72
N THR A 54 -6.77 3.85 -11.31
CA THR A 54 -6.59 4.10 -12.75
C THR A 54 -5.29 4.83 -13.05
N VAL A 55 -4.95 4.94 -14.34
CA VAL A 55 -3.81 5.76 -14.80
C VAL A 55 -3.99 7.22 -14.40
N ASN A 56 -5.21 7.76 -14.49
CA ASN A 56 -5.53 9.12 -14.09
C ASN A 56 -5.30 9.35 -12.60
N ASP A 57 -5.75 8.44 -11.73
CA ASP A 57 -5.52 8.55 -10.28
C ASP A 57 -4.03 8.66 -9.96
N ALA A 58 -3.20 7.82 -10.60
CA ALA A 58 -1.76 7.86 -10.41
C ALA A 58 -1.13 9.18 -10.88
N ARG A 59 -1.54 9.69 -12.04
CA ARG A 59 -1.05 10.99 -12.57
C ARG A 59 -1.44 12.15 -11.67
N GLN A 60 -2.70 12.21 -11.26
CA GLN A 60 -3.18 13.25 -10.35
C GLN A 60 -2.45 13.18 -9.00
N ALA A 61 -2.23 11.97 -8.49
CA ALA A 61 -1.52 11.79 -7.23
C ALA A 61 -0.07 12.29 -7.31
N LEU A 62 0.63 12.02 -8.42
CA LEU A 62 1.98 12.54 -8.66
C LEU A 62 2.01 14.07 -8.81
N ALA A 63 0.98 14.67 -9.41
CA ALA A 63 0.89 16.12 -9.59
C ALA A 63 0.55 16.87 -8.30
N THR A 64 -0.34 16.30 -7.48
CA THR A 64 -0.86 16.93 -6.26
C THR A 64 -0.10 16.54 -4.99
N GLY A 65 0.73 15.50 -5.06
CA GLY A 65 1.37 14.90 -3.89
C GLY A 65 0.41 14.11 -2.99
N ARG A 66 -0.80 13.79 -3.45
CA ARG A 66 -1.82 13.08 -2.66
C ARG A 66 -2.56 12.03 -3.48
N LEU A 67 -2.60 10.79 -2.99
CA LEU A 67 -3.39 9.73 -3.60
C LEU A 67 -4.84 9.78 -3.08
N THR A 68 -5.76 10.22 -3.93
CA THR A 68 -7.20 10.17 -3.64
C THR A 68 -7.76 8.81 -4.02
N LEU A 69 -8.45 8.18 -3.07
CA LEU A 69 -9.14 6.92 -3.24
C LEU A 69 -10.64 7.20 -3.37
N ARG A 70 -11.14 7.02 -4.59
CA ARG A 70 -12.53 7.32 -4.93
C ARG A 70 -13.51 6.42 -4.16
N PRO A 71 -14.72 6.88 -3.84
CA PRO A 71 -15.71 6.09 -3.10
C PRO A 71 -15.96 4.69 -3.68
N GLU A 72 -16.07 4.56 -5.00
CA GLU A 72 -16.40 3.31 -5.69
C GLU A 72 -15.33 2.22 -5.57
N ILE A 73 -14.08 2.59 -5.30
CA ILE A 73 -12.97 1.64 -5.08
C ILE A 73 -12.74 1.34 -3.59
N GLN A 74 -13.53 1.96 -2.70
CA GLN A 74 -13.47 1.77 -1.26
C GLN A 74 -14.62 0.88 -0.77
N LYS A 75 -14.31 -0.07 0.12
CA LYS A 75 -15.33 -0.91 0.78
C LYS A 75 -16.43 -0.09 1.48
N ARG A 76 -16.09 1.08 1.99
CA ARG A 76 -17.01 1.97 2.72
C ARG A 76 -17.70 3.02 1.87
N ARG A 77 -17.39 3.11 0.56
CA ARG A 77 -17.94 4.14 -0.32
C ARG A 77 -17.76 5.57 0.20
N LEU A 78 -16.62 5.83 0.83
CA LEU A 78 -16.21 7.16 1.29
C LEU A 78 -14.89 7.51 0.64
N GLU A 79 -14.77 8.76 0.21
CA GLU A 79 -13.51 9.29 -0.30
C GLU A 79 -12.46 9.31 0.83
N HIS A 80 -11.23 8.95 0.47
CA HIS A 80 -10.10 9.01 1.39
C HIS A 80 -8.84 9.43 0.63
N SER A 81 -8.06 10.36 1.18
CA SER A 81 -6.86 10.85 0.52
C SER A 81 -5.63 10.61 1.40
N VAL A 82 -4.61 9.97 0.85
CA VAL A 82 -3.35 9.66 1.53
C VAL A 82 -2.23 10.53 0.95
N PRO A 83 -1.46 11.27 1.75
CA PRO A 83 -0.32 12.03 1.24
C PRO A 83 0.76 11.07 0.70
N LEU A 84 1.40 11.44 -0.39
CA LEU A 84 2.50 10.70 -0.97
C LEU A 84 3.81 11.06 -0.27
N ASN A 85 4.41 10.09 0.42
CA ASN A 85 5.82 10.20 0.78
C ASN A 85 6.71 9.82 -0.43
N ARG A 86 8.03 9.98 -0.27
CA ARG A 86 9.02 9.66 -1.32
C ARG A 86 8.84 8.27 -1.91
N ARG A 87 8.65 7.25 -1.06
CA ARG A 87 8.52 5.85 -1.51
C ARG A 87 7.22 5.61 -2.27
N ALA A 88 6.11 6.22 -1.86
CA ALA A 88 4.83 6.14 -2.55
C ALA A 88 4.91 6.81 -3.93
N HIS A 89 5.56 7.97 -4.01
CA HIS A 89 5.78 8.70 -5.26
C HIS A 89 6.64 7.89 -6.24
N GLU A 90 7.75 7.31 -5.79
CA GLU A 90 8.58 6.41 -6.60
C GLU A 90 7.81 5.15 -7.05
N ALA A 91 6.97 4.60 -6.18
CA ALA A 91 6.16 3.43 -6.51
C ALA A 91 5.14 3.74 -7.63
N LEU A 92 4.44 4.88 -7.56
CA LEU A 92 3.50 5.29 -8.61
C LEU A 92 4.21 5.57 -9.94
N ARG A 93 5.35 6.28 -9.92
CA ARG A 93 6.17 6.48 -11.14
C ARG A 93 6.62 5.15 -11.73
N GLY A 94 7.06 4.22 -10.88
CA GLY A 94 7.45 2.88 -11.29
C GLY A 94 6.31 2.10 -11.94
N LEU A 95 5.10 2.13 -11.35
CA LEU A 95 3.93 1.50 -11.96
C LEU A 95 3.62 2.04 -13.35
N LEU A 96 3.60 3.36 -13.52
CA LEU A 96 3.37 4.00 -14.82
C LEU A 96 4.47 3.64 -15.85
N SER A 97 5.73 3.62 -15.41
CA SER A 97 6.86 3.22 -16.26
C SER A 97 6.76 1.76 -16.72
N VAL A 98 6.41 0.84 -15.80
CA VAL A 98 6.23 -0.58 -16.12
C VAL A 98 5.06 -0.79 -17.08
N ARG A 99 3.95 -0.06 -16.91
CA ARG A 99 2.83 -0.09 -17.88
C ARG A 99 3.28 0.31 -19.29
N HIS A 100 4.01 1.42 -19.38
CA HIS A 100 4.52 1.93 -20.65
C HIS A 100 5.45 0.91 -21.30
N ALA A 101 6.41 0.35 -20.55
CA ALA A 101 7.32 -0.69 -21.05
C ALA A 101 6.57 -1.96 -21.51
N ALA A 102 5.47 -2.31 -20.83
CA ALA A 102 4.60 -3.43 -21.19
C ALA A 102 3.57 -3.08 -22.28
N ARG A 103 3.71 -1.93 -22.95
CA ARG A 103 2.84 -1.45 -24.04
C ARG A 103 1.34 -1.50 -23.69
N GLN A 104 1.02 -1.21 -22.43
CA GLN A 104 -0.38 -1.14 -22.00
C GLN A 104 -1.04 0.13 -22.53
N PRO A 105 -2.37 0.13 -22.76
CA PRO A 105 -3.11 1.33 -23.13
C PRO A 105 -2.87 2.47 -22.15
N ASN A 106 -2.73 3.67 -22.71
CA ASN A 106 -2.46 4.91 -21.97
C ASN A 106 -3.73 5.70 -21.61
N ASP A 107 -4.89 5.07 -21.79
CA ASP A 107 -6.21 5.59 -21.45
C ASP A 107 -6.25 6.02 -19.96
N PRO A 108 -6.71 7.25 -19.64
CA PRO A 108 -6.85 7.72 -18.26
C PRO A 108 -7.64 6.77 -17.34
N ASP A 109 -8.66 6.11 -17.87
CA ASP A 109 -9.56 5.22 -17.12
C ASP A 109 -9.08 3.76 -17.12
N ALA A 110 -8.00 3.45 -17.85
CA ALA A 110 -7.42 2.12 -17.79
C ALA A 110 -6.95 1.79 -16.37
N PRO A 111 -7.13 0.53 -15.90
CA PRO A 111 -6.62 0.10 -14.61
C PRO A 111 -5.12 0.30 -14.53
N LEU A 112 -4.60 0.88 -13.45
CA LEU A 112 -3.17 1.08 -13.22
C LEU A 112 -2.43 -0.26 -13.16
N LEU A 113 -3.02 -1.24 -12.50
CA LEU A 113 -2.47 -2.59 -12.39
C LEU A 113 -3.01 -3.45 -13.52
N PHE A 114 -2.14 -3.89 -14.44
CA PHE A 114 -2.51 -4.80 -15.53
C PHE A 114 -2.29 -6.26 -15.13
N GLY A 115 -3.13 -7.17 -15.62
CA GLY A 115 -3.00 -8.62 -15.42
C GLY A 115 -2.40 -9.35 -16.63
N ARG A 116 -2.31 -10.68 -16.56
CA ARG A 116 -2.04 -11.53 -17.74
C ARG A 116 -3.28 -11.73 -18.61
N LYS A 117 -4.45 -11.74 -17.98
CA LYS A 117 -5.75 -11.99 -18.59
C LYS A 117 -6.66 -10.81 -18.22
N GLY A 118 -7.13 -10.06 -19.21
CA GLY A 118 -8.01 -8.90 -19.01
C GLY A 118 -7.30 -7.58 -18.69
N PRO A 119 -8.08 -6.49 -18.57
CA PRO A 119 -7.56 -5.12 -18.52
C PRO A 119 -6.93 -4.74 -17.16
N GLY A 120 -7.21 -5.51 -16.10
CA GLY A 120 -6.82 -5.17 -14.73
C GLY A 120 -6.36 -6.36 -13.89
N LEU A 121 -5.68 -6.09 -12.77
CA LEU A 121 -5.25 -7.10 -11.80
C LEU A 121 -6.30 -7.28 -10.70
N SER A 122 -6.80 -8.50 -10.51
CA SER A 122 -7.81 -8.79 -9.47
C SER A 122 -7.20 -8.94 -8.07
N VAL A 123 -8.00 -8.71 -7.03
CA VAL A 123 -7.58 -8.91 -5.62
C VAL A 123 -7.03 -10.32 -5.37
N ARG A 124 -7.74 -11.35 -5.87
CA ARG A 124 -7.28 -12.74 -5.79
C ARG A 124 -5.92 -12.96 -6.46
N SER A 125 -5.67 -12.26 -7.58
CA SER A 125 -4.36 -12.31 -8.23
C SER A 125 -3.30 -11.67 -7.36
N VAL A 126 -3.55 -10.52 -6.73
CA VAL A 126 -2.60 -9.89 -5.81
C VAL A 126 -2.29 -10.78 -4.61
N GLU A 127 -3.31 -11.45 -4.04
CA GLU A 127 -3.14 -12.43 -2.96
C GLU A 127 -2.28 -13.62 -3.39
N ALA A 128 -2.51 -14.16 -4.58
CA ALA A 128 -1.67 -15.24 -5.11
C ALA A 128 -0.22 -14.78 -5.33
N ARG A 129 -0.03 -13.56 -5.84
CA ARG A 129 1.30 -13.00 -6.12
C ARG A 129 2.09 -12.74 -4.85
N ILE A 130 1.50 -12.15 -3.80
CA ILE A 130 2.25 -11.92 -2.56
C ILE A 130 2.65 -13.24 -1.89
N LYS A 131 1.79 -14.27 -1.94
CA LYS A 131 2.12 -15.61 -1.44
C LYS A 131 3.25 -16.26 -2.25
N GLN A 132 3.21 -16.13 -3.57
CA GLN A 132 4.28 -16.60 -4.44
C GLN A 132 5.62 -15.94 -4.05
N TRP A 133 5.66 -14.61 -4.00
CA TRP A 133 6.88 -13.88 -3.65
C TRP A 133 7.38 -14.15 -2.24
N ALA A 134 6.48 -14.37 -1.28
CA ALA A 134 6.87 -14.75 0.07
C ALA A 134 7.52 -16.14 0.14
N ARG A 135 7.06 -17.10 -0.70
CA ARG A 135 7.71 -18.41 -0.83
C ARG A 135 9.09 -18.28 -1.46
N GLU A 136 9.20 -17.51 -2.53
CA GLU A 136 10.49 -17.23 -3.20
C GLU A 136 11.47 -16.47 -2.30
N ALA A 137 10.96 -15.72 -1.30
CA ALA A 137 11.73 -15.02 -0.29
C ALA A 137 12.01 -15.85 0.98
N GLU A 138 11.60 -17.13 1.02
CA GLU A 138 11.79 -18.04 2.15
C GLU A 138 11.25 -17.48 3.47
N ILE A 139 10.06 -16.87 3.42
CA ILE A 139 9.36 -16.39 4.61
C ILE A 139 8.57 -17.55 5.21
N ASP A 140 8.83 -17.92 6.46
CA ASP A 140 8.25 -19.10 7.12
C ASP A 140 6.70 -19.11 7.08
N CYS A 141 6.10 -17.93 7.23
CA CYS A 141 4.65 -17.73 7.18
C CYS A 141 4.10 -17.45 5.77
N ALA A 142 4.82 -17.77 4.70
CA ALA A 142 4.44 -17.45 3.32
C ALA A 142 3.08 -18.01 2.88
N LYS A 143 2.56 -19.07 3.51
CA LYS A 143 1.22 -19.60 3.21
C LYS A 143 0.08 -18.71 3.74
N ASP A 144 0.34 -18.00 4.82
CA ASP A 144 -0.63 -17.20 5.58
C ASP A 144 -0.55 -15.70 5.26
N ILE A 145 0.52 -15.28 4.59
CA ILE A 145 0.69 -13.89 4.16
C ILE A 145 -0.46 -13.46 3.25
N THR A 146 -0.95 -12.26 3.50
CA THR A 146 -1.96 -11.59 2.67
C THR A 146 -1.55 -10.14 2.45
N PRO A 147 -2.14 -9.43 1.48
CA PRO A 147 -1.83 -8.02 1.25
C PRO A 147 -2.09 -7.11 2.48
N HIS A 148 -2.94 -7.53 3.42
CA HIS A 148 -3.16 -6.81 4.67
C HIS A 148 -1.94 -6.81 5.60
N TRP A 149 -1.02 -7.75 5.46
CA TRP A 149 0.23 -7.75 6.23
C TRP A 149 1.10 -6.55 5.90
N LEU A 150 1.15 -6.13 4.62
CA LEU A 150 1.87 -4.91 4.21
C LEU A 150 1.30 -3.68 4.91
N ARG A 151 -0.03 -3.62 4.99
CA ARG A 151 -0.74 -2.54 5.68
C ARG A 151 -0.48 -2.54 7.19
N HIS A 152 -0.53 -3.70 7.84
CA HIS A 152 -0.19 -3.82 9.26
C HIS A 152 1.29 -3.52 9.53
N THR A 153 2.17 -3.84 8.58
CA THR A 153 3.59 -3.49 8.65
C THR A 153 3.79 -1.98 8.71
N LEU A 154 3.08 -1.23 7.85
CA LEU A 154 3.07 0.23 7.93
C LEU A 154 2.48 0.72 9.27
N ALA A 155 1.32 0.19 9.65
CA ALA A 155 0.65 0.56 10.89
C ALA A 155 1.56 0.39 12.12
N LYS A 156 2.25 -0.75 12.20
CA LYS A 156 3.21 -1.04 13.25
C LYS A 156 4.39 -0.07 13.22
N ARG A 157 4.95 0.26 12.05
CA ARG A 157 6.03 1.25 11.94
C ARG A 157 5.62 2.63 12.41
N VAL A 158 4.43 3.08 12.03
CA VAL A 158 3.85 4.33 12.52
C VAL A 158 3.74 4.27 14.05
N MET A 159 3.15 3.21 14.61
CA MET A 159 3.06 3.05 16.07
C MET A 159 4.42 3.10 16.80
N GLU A 160 5.46 2.51 16.20
CA GLU A 160 6.79 2.41 16.81
C GLU A 160 7.62 3.70 16.69
N GLN A 161 7.39 4.49 15.64
CA GLN A 161 8.21 5.67 15.30
C GLN A 161 7.46 7.00 15.50
N SER A 162 6.15 6.94 15.73
CA SER A 162 5.32 8.11 16.01
C SER A 162 5.79 8.79 17.28
N THR A 163 6.07 10.08 17.18
CA THR A 163 6.32 10.97 18.32
C THR A 163 5.03 11.66 18.78
N SER A 164 3.88 11.32 18.17
CA SER A 164 2.58 11.90 18.50
C SER A 164 2.07 11.41 19.85
N ALA A 165 1.31 12.25 20.53
CA ALA A 165 0.56 11.86 21.72
C ALA A 165 -0.56 10.84 21.42
N ASN A 166 -0.96 10.67 20.14
CA ASN A 166 -1.95 9.69 19.70
C ASN A 166 -1.53 8.91 18.42
N PRO A 167 -0.59 7.97 18.52
CA PRO A 167 -0.15 7.15 17.40
C PRO A 167 -1.28 6.31 16.79
N LEU A 168 -2.23 5.84 17.62
CA LEU A 168 -3.38 5.05 17.17
C LEU A 168 -4.33 5.86 16.28
N GLY A 169 -4.53 7.14 16.60
CA GLY A 169 -5.29 8.07 15.75
C GLY A 169 -4.64 8.25 14.39
N ILE A 170 -3.31 8.32 14.33
CA ILE A 170 -2.56 8.48 13.08
C ILE A 170 -2.65 7.22 12.24
N VAL A 171 -2.48 6.05 12.85
CA VAL A 171 -2.73 4.78 12.18
C VAL A 171 -4.18 4.70 11.68
N GLY A 172 -5.16 5.06 12.51
CA GLY A 172 -6.58 5.07 12.13
C GLY A 172 -6.86 5.95 10.91
N SER A 173 -6.25 7.14 10.87
CA SER A 173 -6.36 8.09 9.77
C SER A 173 -5.61 7.64 8.52
N VAL A 174 -4.34 7.22 8.61
CA VAL A 174 -3.54 6.68 7.49
C VAL A 174 -4.23 5.47 6.85
N LEU A 175 -4.81 4.63 7.70
CA LEU A 175 -5.48 3.43 7.24
C LEU A 175 -6.93 3.72 6.78
N GLY A 176 -7.54 4.86 7.11
CA GLY A 176 -8.95 5.13 6.80
C GLY A 176 -9.89 4.16 7.52
N HIS A 177 -9.66 3.91 8.81
CA HIS A 177 -10.61 3.25 9.71
C HIS A 177 -11.36 4.31 10.52
N ARG A 178 -12.59 4.66 10.10
CA ARG A 178 -13.55 5.39 10.96
C ARG A 178 -14.42 4.48 11.83
N SER A 179 -14.11 3.19 11.99
CA SER A 179 -14.76 2.40 13.04
C SER A 179 -13.72 1.76 13.93
N ALA A 180 -13.45 2.44 15.03
CA ALA A 180 -13.07 1.80 16.27
C ALA A 180 -14.28 0.94 16.69
N ASN A 181 -14.23 -0.38 16.49
CA ASN A 181 -15.04 -1.20 17.39
C ASN A 181 -14.27 -1.13 18.71
N SER A 182 -14.85 -0.40 19.65
CA SER A 182 -14.29 0.07 20.93
C SER A 182 -13.33 1.27 20.88
N THR A 183 -13.63 2.19 21.80
CA THR A 183 -12.72 3.03 22.58
C THR A 183 -12.55 4.49 22.17
N ALA A 184 -13.14 5.31 23.04
CA ALA A 184 -12.62 6.55 23.58
C ALA A 184 -12.41 7.75 22.64
N ILE A 185 -12.76 8.88 23.21
CA ILE A 185 -12.48 10.26 22.82
C ILE A 185 -11.01 10.37 22.36
N TYR A 186 -10.74 10.25 21.07
CA TYR A 186 -9.42 10.48 20.50
C TYR A 186 -9.51 11.58 19.45
N VAL A 187 -8.69 12.61 19.62
CA VAL A 187 -8.51 13.72 18.66
C VAL A 187 -8.03 13.12 17.33
N GLN A 188 -8.75 13.43 16.24
CA GLN A 188 -8.33 13.03 14.90
C GLN A 188 -7.11 13.87 14.50
N PRO A 189 -5.99 13.25 14.10
CA PRO A 189 -4.83 13.99 13.64
C PRO A 189 -5.16 14.72 12.34
N ASP A 190 -4.59 15.91 12.17
CA ASP A 190 -4.72 16.70 10.94
C ASP A 190 -3.89 16.11 9.78
N LYS A 191 -4.02 16.70 8.58
CA LYS A 191 -3.39 16.16 7.38
C LYS A 191 -1.87 16.33 7.40
N GLU A 192 -1.40 17.40 8.03
CA GLU A 192 0.01 17.79 8.15
C GLU A 192 0.74 16.85 9.11
N GLN A 193 0.13 16.51 10.24
CA GLN A 193 0.63 15.49 11.18
C GLN A 193 0.78 14.13 10.51
N ILE A 194 -0.24 13.70 9.76
CA ILE A 194 -0.19 12.44 9.01
C ILE A 194 0.94 12.46 7.97
N ALA A 195 1.10 13.57 7.24
CA ALA A 195 2.15 13.71 6.24
C ALA A 195 3.55 13.69 6.87
N GLY A 196 3.73 14.38 8.01
CA GLY A 196 4.98 14.42 8.76
C GLY A 196 5.42 13.03 9.23
N GLU A 197 4.50 12.25 9.81
CA GLU A 197 4.85 10.89 10.25
C GLU A 197 5.18 9.96 9.09
N LEU A 198 4.40 10.01 8.00
CA LEU A 198 4.68 9.20 6.82
C LEU A 198 6.00 9.58 6.13
N ALA A 199 6.43 10.83 6.25
CA ALA A 199 7.74 11.28 5.78
C ALA A 199 8.88 10.78 6.68
N ALA A 200 8.69 10.74 8.00
CA ALA A 200 9.71 10.33 8.97
C ALA A 200 10.06 8.83 8.96
N LEU A 201 9.22 7.97 8.37
CA LEU A 201 9.47 6.52 8.27
C LEU A 201 10.60 6.14 7.29
N HIS A 202 11.24 7.09 6.61
CA HIS A 202 12.04 6.89 5.40
C HIS A 202 13.31 7.72 5.34
#